data_AF-A0A4Z0M921-F1
#
_entry.id   AF-A0A4Z0M921-F1
#
_cell.length_a   1.000
_cell.length_b   1.000
_cell.length_c   1.000
_cell.angle_alpha   90.00
_cell.angle_beta   90.00
_cell.angle_gamma   90.00
#
_symmetry.space_group_name_H-M   'P 1'
#
loop_
_entity.id
_entity.type
_entity.pdbx_description
1 polymer ?
#
loop_
_entity_poly.entity_id
_entity_poly.type
_entity_poly.pdbx_seq_one_letter_code
_entity_poly.pdbx_strand_id
1 'polypeptide(L)'
;MPVPALMLVILPLLAACSPEPGSHAWCEAKSEQAKTEWTASDAATFARNCLFDDTEIGSEAWCKRLEDTPKGEWSGNDAKVYAKHCVL
;
A
#
# COMPACT_ATOMS: atom_id res chain seq x y z
N MET A 1 22.86 -37.86 14.18
CA MET A 1 21.82 -37.33 15.10
C MET A 1 22.55 -36.46 16.12
N PRO A 2 22.18 -35.20 16.41
CA PRO A 2 20.92 -34.50 16.14
C PRO A 2 21.07 -33.26 15.22
N VAL A 3 20.12 -33.07 14.31
CA VAL A 3 19.85 -31.77 13.67
C VAL A 3 19.07 -30.97 14.72
N PRO A 4 19.63 -29.92 15.34
CA PRO A 4 18.89 -29.15 16.32
C PRO A 4 17.89 -28.28 15.57
N ALA A 5 16.64 -28.34 16.01
CA ALA A 5 15.60 -27.38 15.67
C ALA A 5 15.42 -27.15 14.16
N LEU A 6 14.77 -28.13 13.54
CA LEU A 6 13.70 -27.86 12.60
C LEU A 6 12.74 -26.85 13.26
N MET A 7 13.08 -25.56 13.23
CA MET A 7 12.12 -24.50 13.46
C MET A 7 11.14 -24.62 12.30
N LEU A 8 10.02 -25.24 12.61
CA LEU A 8 8.73 -25.00 11.99
C LEU A 8 8.54 -23.47 11.90
N VAL A 9 9.03 -22.86 10.82
CA VAL A 9 8.52 -21.57 10.36
C VAL A 9 7.15 -21.89 9.80
N ILE A 10 6.20 -21.93 10.74
CA ILE A 10 4.77 -22.02 10.50
C ILE A 10 4.40 -20.87 9.56
N LEU A 11 3.70 -21.26 8.51
CA LEU A 11 3.24 -20.46 7.38
C LEU A 11 2.58 -19.14 7.82
N PRO A 12 2.73 -18.04 7.07
CA PRO A 12 1.59 -17.19 6.83
C PRO A 12 0.79 -17.81 5.68
N LEU A 13 -0.23 -18.60 5.99
CA LEU A 13 -1.31 -18.98 5.06
C LEU A 13 -2.30 -17.83 4.81
N LEU A 14 -1.91 -16.60 5.15
CA LEU A 14 -2.72 -15.42 4.90
C LEU A 14 -2.14 -14.70 3.70
N ALA A 15 -2.34 -15.27 2.51
CA ALA A 15 -2.52 -14.46 1.31
C ALA A 15 -3.88 -13.72 1.42
N ALA A 16 -4.10 -13.01 2.52
CA ALA A 16 -5.05 -11.92 2.55
C ALA A 16 -4.43 -10.86 1.63
N CYS A 17 -5.23 -10.36 0.70
CA CYS A 17 -4.85 -9.38 -0.31
C CYS A 17 -3.78 -8.42 0.23
N SER A 18 -2.52 -8.56 -0.23
CA SER A 18 -1.48 -7.60 0.17
C SER A 18 -2.01 -6.22 -0.23
N PRO A 19 -2.07 -5.26 0.70
CA PRO A 19 -2.66 -3.97 0.41
C PRO A 19 -1.93 -3.32 -0.77
N GLU A 20 -2.68 -2.61 -1.62
CA GLU A 20 -2.17 -2.07 -2.87
C GLU A 20 -1.07 -1.04 -2.54
N PRO A 21 0.16 -1.15 -3.10
CA PRO A 21 1.26 -0.27 -2.72
C PRO A 21 0.91 1.22 -2.83
N GLY A 22 1.12 1.96 -1.75
CA GLY A 22 0.77 3.39 -1.65
C GLY A 22 -0.68 3.69 -1.25
N SER A 23 -1.50 2.68 -0.96
CA SER A 23 -2.81 2.86 -0.30
C SER A 23 -2.66 3.04 1.21
N HIS A 24 -3.67 3.63 1.87
CA HIS A 24 -3.70 3.80 3.33
C HIS A 24 -3.28 2.55 4.10
N ALA A 25 -3.97 1.43 3.85
CA ALA A 25 -3.70 0.16 4.52
C ALA A 25 -2.28 -0.37 4.24
N TRP A 26 -1.73 -0.06 3.07
CA TRP A 26 -0.34 -0.41 2.76
C TRP A 26 0.63 0.51 3.49
N CYS A 27 0.38 1.81 3.53
CA CYS A 27 1.19 2.79 4.24
C CYS A 27 1.26 2.48 5.74
N GLU A 28 0.11 2.19 6.36
CA GLU A 28 0.01 1.79 7.77
C GLU A 28 0.84 0.53 8.03
N ALA A 29 0.56 -0.56 7.31
CA ALA A 29 1.29 -1.82 7.47
C ALA A 29 2.80 -1.70 7.16
N LYS A 30 3.17 -0.88 6.17
CA LYS A 30 4.58 -0.69 5.79
C LYS A 30 5.34 0.13 6.83
N SER A 31 4.68 1.09 7.48
CA SER A 31 5.28 1.92 8.54
C SER A 31 5.65 1.10 9.78
N GLU A 32 4.90 0.03 10.07
CA GLU A 32 5.16 -0.90 11.17
C GLU A 32 6.28 -1.91 10.85
N GLN A 33 6.57 -2.14 9.57
CA GLN A 33 7.61 -3.06 9.13
C GLN A 33 9.02 -2.50 9.38
N ALA A 34 9.96 -3.37 9.76
CA ALA A 34 11.35 -2.99 9.92
C ALA A 34 11.97 -2.49 8.60
N LYS A 35 12.61 -1.31 8.63
CA LYS A 35 13.21 -0.67 7.43
C LYS A 35 14.28 -1.50 6.73
N THR A 36 14.91 -2.44 7.45
CA THR A 36 15.88 -3.39 6.88
C THR A 36 15.24 -4.41 5.93
N GLU A 37 13.92 -4.61 6.04
CA GLU A 37 13.15 -5.50 5.15
C GLU A 37 12.58 -4.76 3.94
N TRP A 38 12.73 -3.43 3.87
CA TRP A 38 12.20 -2.64 2.76
C TRP A 38 13.04 -2.84 1.51
N THR A 39 12.36 -3.02 0.38
CA THR A 39 13.01 -2.93 -0.93
C THR A 39 13.21 -1.45 -1.32
N ALA A 40 14.09 -1.20 -2.28
CA ALA A 40 14.26 0.16 -2.83
C ALA A 40 12.95 0.70 -3.44
N SER A 41 12.19 -0.17 -4.10
CA SER A 41 10.89 0.16 -4.69
C SER A 41 9.84 0.49 -3.64
N ASP A 42 9.84 -0.22 -2.52
CA ASP A 42 8.96 0.07 -1.38
C ASP A 42 9.27 1.43 -0.78
N ALA A 43 10.55 1.72 -0.51
CA ALA A 43 10.97 2.99 0.06
C ALA A 43 10.56 4.17 -0.85
N ALA A 44 10.73 4.02 -2.16
CA ALA A 44 10.29 5.02 -3.13
C ALA A 44 8.76 5.19 -3.13
N THR A 45 8.02 4.08 -3.11
CA THR A 45 6.55 4.11 -3.10
C THR A 45 6.01 4.75 -1.83
N PHE A 46 6.59 4.40 -0.68
CA PHE A 46 6.25 4.98 0.62
C PHE A 46 6.54 6.48 0.65
N ALA A 47 7.71 6.91 0.15
CA ALA A 47 8.06 8.32 0.08
C ALA A 47 7.09 9.14 -0.80
N ARG A 48 6.57 8.53 -1.87
CA ARG A 48 5.66 9.21 -2.81
C ARG A 48 4.23 9.26 -2.31
N ASN A 49 3.75 8.19 -1.70
CA ASN A 49 2.32 8.01 -1.46
C ASN A 49 1.95 7.99 0.03
N CYS A 50 2.89 7.85 0.97
CA CYS A 50 2.56 7.65 2.38
C CYS A 50 3.05 8.76 3.32
N LEU A 51 3.89 9.68 2.84
CA LEU A 51 4.41 10.78 3.66
C LEU A 51 3.46 11.97 3.75
N PHE A 52 2.52 12.08 2.81
CA PHE A 52 1.53 13.14 2.76
C PHE A 52 0.17 12.50 2.55
N ASP A 53 -0.81 12.83 3.40
CA ASP A 53 -2.18 12.32 3.28
C ASP A 53 -2.74 12.58 1.88
N ASP A 54 -2.36 13.70 1.28
CA ASP A 54 -2.86 14.15 0.01
C ASP A 54 -2.39 13.25 -1.17
N THR A 55 -1.25 12.56 -1.02
CA THR A 55 -0.73 11.63 -2.03
C THR A 55 -1.10 10.18 -1.78
N GLU A 56 -1.76 9.91 -0.66
CA GLU A 56 -2.12 8.56 -0.23
C GLU A 56 -3.38 8.06 -0.93
N ILE A 57 -3.25 6.96 -1.65
CA ILE A 57 -4.35 6.41 -2.44
C ILE A 57 -5.45 5.94 -1.47
N GLY A 58 -6.62 6.58 -1.58
CA GLY A 58 -7.77 6.28 -0.74
C GLY A 58 -7.94 7.15 0.50
N SER A 59 -7.04 8.10 0.77
CA SER A 59 -7.30 9.10 1.81
C SER A 59 -8.40 10.08 1.37
N GLU A 60 -9.07 10.72 2.33
CA GLU A 60 -10.10 11.72 2.02
C GLU A 60 -9.55 12.87 1.16
N ALA A 61 -8.34 13.33 1.47
CA ALA A 61 -7.68 14.41 0.74
C ALA A 61 -7.36 14.01 -0.71
N TRP A 62 -6.88 12.78 -0.92
CA TRP A 62 -6.61 12.25 -2.26
C TRP A 62 -7.89 12.05 -3.06
N CYS A 63 -8.92 11.46 -2.44
CA CYS A 63 -10.23 11.26 -3.07
C CYS A 63 -10.83 12.58 -3.53
N LYS A 64 -10.85 13.60 -2.66
CA LYS A 64 -11.37 14.93 -2.98
C LYS A 64 -10.62 15.61 -4.11
N ARG A 65 -9.29 15.59 -4.06
CA ARG A 65 -8.44 16.13 -5.14
C ARG A 65 -8.72 15.44 -6.47
N LEU A 66 -8.81 14.11 -6.48
CA LEU A 66 -9.01 13.35 -7.71
C LEU A 66 -10.43 13.52 -8.26
N GLU A 67 -11.43 13.70 -7.39
CA GLU A 67 -12.79 14.08 -7.76
C GLU A 67 -12.82 15.42 -8.51
N ASP A 68 -12.10 16.41 -7.98
CA ASP A 68 -11.96 17.76 -8.56
C ASP A 68 -11.13 17.77 -9.86
N THR A 69 -10.27 16.76 -10.08
CA THR A 69 -9.49 16.61 -11.32
C THR A 69 -10.37 16.17 -12.49
N PRO A 70 -10.31 16.84 -13.66
CA PRO A 70 -11.00 16.39 -14.87
C PRO A 70 -10.64 14.95 -15.24
N LYS A 71 -11.64 14.12 -15.55
CA LYS A 71 -11.41 12.68 -15.84
C LYS A 71 -10.49 12.44 -17.05
N GLY A 72 -10.31 13.42 -17.94
CA GLY A 72 -9.35 13.35 -19.04
C GLY A 72 -7.88 13.46 -18.61
N GLU A 73 -7.61 13.95 -17.40
CA GLU A 73 -6.27 14.06 -16.82
C GLU A 73 -5.95 12.91 -15.85
N TRP A 74 -6.90 11.99 -15.66
CA TRP A 74 -6.71 10.82 -14.82
C TRP A 74 -5.65 9.88 -15.40
N SER A 75 -4.82 9.32 -14.52
CA SER A 75 -3.94 8.21 -14.87
C SER A 75 -4.78 6.99 -15.28
N GLY A 76 -4.20 6.10 -16.09
CA GLY A 76 -4.91 4.95 -16.64
C GLY A 76 -5.50 3.99 -15.60
N ASN A 77 -5.07 4.06 -14.34
CA ASN A 77 -5.59 3.24 -13.25
C ASN A 77 -6.46 4.01 -12.24
N ASP A 78 -6.50 5.35 -12.31
CA ASP A 78 -7.14 6.21 -11.29
C ASP A 78 -8.62 5.85 -11.09
N ALA A 79 -9.37 5.58 -12.16
CA ALA A 79 -10.77 5.20 -12.05
C ALA A 79 -11.00 3.90 -11.25
N LYS A 80 -10.08 2.94 -11.39
CA LYS A 80 -10.16 1.66 -10.69
C LYS A 80 -9.83 1.84 -9.21
N VAL A 81 -8.75 2.55 -8.89
CA VAL A 81 -8.37 2.77 -7.48
C VAL A 81 -9.33 3.73 -6.78
N TYR A 82 -9.83 4.76 -7.45
CA TYR A 82 -10.87 5.64 -6.90
C TYR A 82 -12.14 4.87 -6.56
N ALA A 83 -12.62 4.01 -7.45
CA ALA A 83 -13.79 3.19 -7.16
C ALA A 83 -13.57 2.27 -5.94
N LYS A 84 -12.39 1.66 -5.82
CA LYS A 84 -12.05 0.77 -4.70
C LYS A 84 -11.90 1.47 -3.35
N HIS A 85 -11.37 2.69 -3.34
CA HIS A 85 -10.90 3.32 -2.11
C HIS A 85 -11.72 4.55 -1.67
N CYS A 86 -12.51 5.14 -2.57
CA CYS A 86 -13.26 6.37 -2.30
C CYS A 86 -14.78 6.21 -2.41
N VAL A 87 -15.26 5.24 -3.19
CA VAL A 87 -16.70 5.08 -3.52
C VAL A 87 -17.33 3.86 -2.83
N LEU A 88 -16.52 2.84 -2.54
CA LEU A 88 -16.93 1.58 -1.91
C LEU A 88 -16.83 1.65 -0.38
#